data_AF-A0A359MZD7-F1
#
_entry.id   AF-A0A359MZD7-F1
#
_cell.length_a   1.000
_cell.length_b   1.000
_cell.length_c   1.000
_cell.angle_alpha   90.00
_cell.angle_beta   90.00
_cell.angle_gamma   90.00
#
_symmetry.space_group_name_H-M   'P 1'
#
loop_
_entity.id
_entity.type
_entity.pdbx_description
1 polymer ?
#
loop_
_entity_poly.entity_id
_entity_poly.type
_entity_poly.pdbx_seq_one_letter_code
_entity_poly.pdbx_strand_id
1 'polypeptide(L)' 'MPSVIFAKENNYKYIFVPEENREEASLIPGINIVAVANLTEIVDILNETKEAPIAPKINIKDFLSENKFEVDFAQII' A
#
# COMPACT_ATOMS: atom_id res chain seq x y z
N MET A 1 6.67 -4.61 -1.77
CA MET A 1 5.88 -5.53 -0.93
C MET A 1 5.30 -6.73 -1.72
N PRO A 2 5.86 -7.96 -1.59
CA PRO A 2 5.38 -9.15 -2.31
C PRO A 2 3.91 -9.53 -2.03
N SER A 3 3.46 -9.41 -0.78
CA SER A 3 2.09 -9.81 -0.38
C SER A 3 1.00 -8.97 -1.06
N VAL A 4 1.25 -7.67 -1.28
CA VAL A 4 0.31 -6.77 -1.96
C VAL A 4 0.24 -7.09 -3.45
N ILE A 5 1.37 -7.44 -4.07
CA ILE A 5 1.44 -7.90 -5.47
C ILE A 5 0.66 -9.20 -5.64
N PHE A 6 0.90 -10.18 -4.76
CA PHE A 6 0.18 -11.44 -4.74
C PHE A 6 -1.34 -11.22 -4.63
N ALA A 7 -1.76 -10.34 -3.72
CA ALA A 7 -3.18 -10.03 -3.56
C ALA A 7 -3.79 -9.41 -4.84
N LYS A 8 -3.09 -8.47 -5.48
CA LYS A 8 -3.50 -7.88 -6.76
C LYS A 8 -3.62 -8.95 -7.85
N GLU A 9 -2.62 -9.82 -7.99
CA GLU A 9 -2.61 -10.87 -9.02
C GLU A 9 -3.71 -11.92 -8.81
N ASN A 10 -4.14 -12.12 -7.56
CA ASN A 10 -5.28 -12.97 -7.22
C ASN A 10 -6.62 -12.22 -7.20
N ASN A 11 -6.70 -11.01 -7.78
CA ASN A 11 -7.91 -10.21 -7.91
C ASN A 11 -8.61 -9.82 -6.60
N TYR A 12 -7.86 -9.73 -5.49
CA TYR A 12 -8.40 -9.15 -4.26
C TYR A 12 -8.61 -7.65 -4.43
N LYS A 13 -9.78 -7.16 -4.04
CA LYS A 13 -10.14 -5.72 -4.16
C LYS A 13 -9.49 -4.87 -3.07
N TYR A 14 -9.33 -5.41 -1.87
CA TYR A 14 -8.78 -4.72 -0.70
C TYR A 14 -7.70 -5.56 -0.03
N ILE A 15 -6.72 -4.91 0.58
CA ILE A 15 -5.75 -5.53 1.48
C ILE A 15 -5.50 -4.62 2.69
N PHE A 16 -5.48 -5.22 3.88
CA PHE A 16 -5.05 -4.54 5.09
C PHE A 16 -3.53 -4.58 5.23
N VAL A 17 -2.92 -3.46 5.58
CA VAL A 17 -1.49 -3.35 5.85
C VAL A 17 -1.24 -2.54 7.12
N PRO A 18 -0.10 -2.74 7.81
CA PRO A 18 0.32 -1.82 8.87
C PRO A 18 0.45 -0.39 8.37
N GLU A 19 0.13 0.59 9.22
CA GLU A 19 0.22 2.03 8.88
C GLU A 19 1.59 2.44 8.35
N GLU A 20 2.68 1.89 8.91
CA GLU A 20 4.06 2.11 8.45
C GLU A 20 4.30 1.70 6.99
N ASN A 21 3.53 0.75 6.46
CA ASN A 21 3.67 0.24 5.10
C ASN A 21 2.73 0.93 4.11
N ARG A 22 1.94 1.91 4.57
CA ARG A 22 0.92 2.58 3.76
C ARG A 22 1.49 3.17 2.47
N GLU A 23 2.62 3.87 2.55
CA GLU A 23 3.21 4.55 1.39
C GLU A 23 3.71 3.56 0.34
N GLU A 24 4.51 2.56 0.73
CA GLU A 24 5.03 1.55 -0.18
C GLU A 24 3.90 0.74 -0.84
N ALA A 25 2.89 0.34 -0.06
CA ALA A 25 1.73 -0.37 -0.58
C ALA A 25 0.88 0.49 -1.54
N SER A 26 0.81 1.80 -1.30
CA SER A 26 0.03 2.73 -2.11
C SER A 26 0.63 3.00 -3.50
N LEU A 27 1.91 2.69 -3.71
CA LEU A 27 2.56 2.69 -5.02
C LEU A 27 2.07 1.56 -5.94
N ILE A 28 1.45 0.51 -5.39
CA ILE A 28 0.95 -0.62 -6.18
C ILE A 28 -0.44 -0.26 -6.73
N PRO A 29 -0.59 -0.09 -8.06
CA PRO A 29 -1.88 0.23 -8.66
C PRO A 29 -2.80 -1.01 -8.68
N GLY A 30 -4.11 -0.77 -8.77
CA GLY A 30 -5.10 -1.83 -9.03
C GLY A 30 -5.59 -2.63 -7.82
N ILE A 31 -5.20 -2.28 -6.60
CA ILE A 31 -5.71 -2.88 -5.35
C ILE A 31 -5.94 -1.80 -4.31
N ASN A 32 -7.02 -1.80 -3.55
CA ASN A 32 -7.24 -0.79 -2.51
C ASN A 32 -6.46 -1.14 -1.23
N ILE A 33 -5.73 -0.16 -0.70
CA ILE A 33 -4.93 -0.34 0.52
C ILE A 33 -5.71 0.23 1.69
N VAL A 34 -5.90 -0.57 2.74
CA VAL A 34 -6.48 -0.15 4.01
C VAL A 34 -5.39 -0.21 5.07
N ALA A 35 -4.87 0.95 5.46
CA ALA A 35 -3.80 1.04 6.43
C ALA A 35 -4.39 1.08 7.85
N VAL A 36 -3.82 0.30 8.77
CA VAL A 36 -4.32 0.18 10.15
C VAL A 36 -3.17 0.22 11.14
N ALA A 37 -3.41 0.81 12.30
CA ALA A 37 -2.42 0.90 13.38
C ALA A 37 -2.35 -0.39 14.21
N ASN A 38 -3.43 -1.16 14.28
CA ASN A 38 -3.53 -2.39 15.07
C ASN A 38 -4.68 -3.29 14.60
N LEU A 39 -4.76 -4.50 15.16
CA LEU A 39 -5.78 -5.49 14.81
C LEU A 39 -7.20 -5.08 15.21
N THR A 40 -7.37 -4.30 16.27
CA THR A 40 -8.70 -3.84 16.71
C THR A 40 -9.37 -3.01 15.63
N GLU A 41 -8.62 -2.14 14.94
CA GLU A 41 -9.17 -1.35 13.84
C GLU A 41 -9.69 -2.20 12.69
N ILE A 42 -9.05 -3.35 12.42
CA ILE A 42 -9.53 -4.29 11.39
C ILE A 42 -10.90 -4.84 11.80
N VAL A 43 -11.03 -5.25 13.08
CA VAL A 43 -12.30 -5.76 13.61
C VAL A 43 -13.40 -4.70 13.52
N ASP A 44 -13.11 -3.45 13.87
CA ASP A 44 -14.08 -2.35 13.79
C ASP A 44 -14.51 -2.07 12.34
N ILE A 45 -13.57 -2.10 11.40
CA ILE A 45 -13.85 -1.90 9.97
C ILE A 45 -14.72 -3.04 9.42
N LEU A 46 -14.42 -4.29 9.78
CA LEU A 46 -15.19 -5.45 9.34
C LEU A 46 -16.61 -5.51 9.93
N ASN A 47 -16.78 -4.95 11.13
CA ASN A 47 -18.09 -4.81 11.78
C ASN A 47 -18.85 -3.55 11.38
N GLU A 48 -18.32 -2.75 10.45
CA GLU A 48 -18.90 -1.48 9.99
C GLU A 48 -19.10 -0.45 11.12
N THR A 49 -18.39 -0.59 12.24
CA THR A 49 -18.39 0.38 13.35
C THR A 49 -17.38 1.50 13.12
N LYS A 50 -16.49 1.34 12.13
CA LYS A 50 -15.52 2.33 11.67
C LYS A 50 -15.39 2.26 10.15
N GLU A 51 -15.28 3.41 9.49
CA GLU A 51 -15.01 3.44 8.04
C GLU A 51 -13.57 3.00 7.72
N ALA A 52 -13.39 2.29 6.61
CA ALA A 52 -12.07 1.87 6.15
C ALA A 52 -11.28 3.08 5.60
N PRO A 53 -10.10 3.41 6.17
CA PRO A 53 -9.26 4.48 5.66
C PRO A 53 -8.53 4.00 4.39
N ILE A 54 -9.19 4.11 3.23
CA ILE A 54 -8.58 3.73 1.96
C ILE A 54 -7.47 4.75 1.64
N ALA A 55 -6.23 4.26 1.58
CA ALA A 55 -5.09 5.11 1.31
C ALA A 55 -5.13 5.67 -0.14
N PRO A 56 -4.75 6.95 -0.34
CA PRO A 56 -4.69 7.53 -1.67
C PRO A 56 -3.63 6.81 -2.51
N LYS A 57 -3.89 6.71 -3.81
CA LYS A 57 -2.94 6.10 -4.74
C LYS A 57 -1.77 7.03 -4.99
N ILE A 58 -0.56 6.48 -4.92
CA ILE A 58 0.67 7.19 -5.21
C ILE A 58 1.12 6.80 -6.62
N ASN A 59 1.31 7.80 -7.48
CA ASN A 59 1.90 7.59 -8.78
C ASN A 59 3.43 7.52 -8.64
N ILE A 60 4.02 6.44 -9.14
CA ILE A 60 5.46 6.22 -9.04
C ILE A 60 6.28 7.31 -9.74
N LYS A 61 5.78 7.89 -10.85
CA LYS A 61 6.51 8.95 -11.56
C LYS A 61 6.60 10.21 -10.70
N ASP A 62 5.49 10.59 -10.08
CA ASP A 62 5.41 11.77 -9.23
C ASP A 62 6.30 11.55 -7.99
N PHE A 63 6.19 10.37 -7.36
CA PHE A 63 7.01 9.98 -6.22
C PHE A 63 8.53 10.04 -6.50
N LEU A 64 8.99 9.52 -7.65
CA LEU A 64 10.41 9.56 -8.04
C LEU A 64 10.88 10.97 -8.42
N SER A 65 9.99 11.85 -8.89
CA SER A 65 10.35 13.22 -9.22
C SER A 65 10.54 14.09 -7.98
N GLU A 66 9.72 13.86 -6.95
CA GLU A 66 9.81 14.52 -5.65
C GLU A 66 11.00 13.98 -4.84
N ASN A 67 11.24 12.67 -4.94
CA ASN A 67 12.37 12.00 -4.31
C ASN A 67 13.46 11.76 -5.35
N LYS A 68 14.31 12.77 -5.62
CA LYS A 68 15.52 12.59 -6.42
C LYS A 68 16.47 11.60 -5.72
N PHE A 69 16.29 10.32 -5.99
CA PHE A 69 17.22 9.28 -5.57
C PHE A 69 18.48 9.42 -6.42
N GLU A 70 19.59 9.82 -5.81
CA GLU A 70 20.90 9.96 -6.45
C GLU A 70 21.59 8.59 -6.68
N VAL A 71 20.87 7.48 -6.50
CA VAL A 71 21.44 6.13 -6.45
C VAL A 71 21.09 5.35 -7.72
N ASP A 72 22.10 5.13 -8.55
CA ASP A 72 22.04 4.24 -9.71
C ASP A 72 22.19 2.78 -9.27
N PHE A 73 21.08 2.04 -9.23
CA PHE A 73 21.07 0.60 -8.97
C PHE A 73 21.43 -0.25 -10.21
N ALA A 74 21.93 0.35 -11.30
CA ALA A 74 22.34 -0.40 -12.50
C ALA A 74 23.58 -1.29 -12.32
N GLN A 75 24.23 -1.27 -11.15
CA GLN A 75 25.44 -2.05 -10.89
C GLN A 75 25.19 -3.22 -9.93
N ILE A 76 24.44 -4.23 -10.39
CA ILE A 76 24.53 -5.59 -9.86
C ILE A 76 24.65 -6.53 -11.07
N ILE A 77 25.88 -7.06 -11.26
CA ILE A 77 26.24 -8.07 -12.27
C ILE A 77 26.33 -9.42 -11.57
#